data_AF-A0A847Y5Y5-F1
#
_entry.id   AF-A0A847Y5Y5-F1
#
_cell.length_a   1.000
_cell.length_b   1.000
_cell.length_c   1.000
_cell.angle_alpha   90.00
_cell.angle_beta   90.00
_cell.angle_gamma   90.00
#
_symmetry.space_group_name_H-M   'P 1'
#
loop_
_entity.id
_entity.type
_entity.pdbx_description
1 polymer ?
#
loop_
_entity_poly.entity_id
_entity_poly.type
_entity_poly.pdbx_seq_one_letter_code
_entity_poly.pdbx_strand_id
1 'polypeptide(L)'
;MKLRILKLELIGIIFITILGSLLHFTFEWSNKNLLVGTFSAVNESTWEHLKLAVIPAIIWMLIEMKLLKDRPENFFFAKTKGIY
;
A
#
# COMPACT_ATOMS: atom_id res chain seq x y z
N MET A 1 -8.81 -18.11 12.44
CA MET A 1 -9.10 -16.82 11.78
C MET A 1 -8.24 -15.66 12.33
N LYS A 2 -8.31 -15.30 13.62
CA LYS A 2 -7.58 -14.15 14.20
C LYS A 2 -6.06 -14.17 13.98
N LEU A 3 -5.39 -15.29 14.28
CA LEU A 3 -3.94 -15.44 14.08
C LEU A 3 -3.51 -15.32 12.61
N ARG A 4 -4.38 -15.71 11.67
CA ARG A 4 -4.12 -15.60 10.23
C ARG A 4 -4.21 -14.14 9.78
N ILE A 5 -5.20 -13.41 10.26
CA ILE A 5 -5.35 -11.97 10.01
C ILE A 5 -4.14 -11.22 10.59
N LEU A 6 -3.78 -11.47 11.85
CA LEU A 6 -2.61 -10.83 12.46
C LEU A 6 -1.31 -11.07 11.67
N LYS A 7 -1.08 -12.31 11.22
CA LYS A 7 0.07 -12.61 10.36
C LYS A 7 0.04 -11.81 9.05
N LEU A 8 -1.12 -11.67 8.41
CA LEU A 8 -1.26 -10.87 7.19
C LEU A 8 -1.02 -9.37 7.45
N GLU A 9 -1.52 -8.82 8.55
CA GLU A 9 -1.25 -7.42 8.90
C GLU A 9 0.26 -7.17 9.14
N LEU A 10 0.93 -8.06 9.86
CA LEU A 10 2.37 -7.95 10.12
C LEU A 10 3.19 -8.02 8.83
N ILE A 11 2.85 -8.94 7.92
CA ILE A 11 3.49 -9.01 6.60
C ILE A 11 3.17 -7.74 5.80
N GLY A 12 1.94 -7.24 5.91
CA GLY A 12 1.49 -6.00 5.27
C GLY A 12 2.29 -4.77 5.71
N ILE A 13 2.56 -4.62 7.02
CA ILE A 13 3.39 -3.53 7.53
C ILE A 13 4.77 -3.56 6.87
N ILE A 14 5.40 -4.73 6.81
CA ILE A 14 6.72 -4.90 6.18
C ILE A 14 6.64 -4.59 4.68
N PHE A 15 5.63 -5.13 3.99
CA PHE A 15 5.42 -4.93 2.56
C PHE A 15 5.21 -3.45 2.21
N ILE A 16 4.31 -2.77 2.93
CA ILE A 16 3.98 -1.35 2.71
C ILE A 16 5.21 -0.48 2.96
N THR A 17 5.95 -0.75 4.04
CA THR A 17 7.17 0.01 4.37
C THR A 17 8.24 -0.12 3.28
N ILE A 18 8.51 -1.35 2.84
CA ILE A 18 9.50 -1.60 1.79
C ILE A 18 9.04 -0.98 0.47
N LEU A 19 7.80 -1.25 0.04
CA LEU A 19 7.31 -0.76 -1.25
C LEU A 19 7.20 0.76 -1.27
N GLY A 20 6.70 1.38 -0.21
CA GLY A 20 6.64 2.84 -0.09
C GLY A 20 8.02 3.48 -0.14
N SER A 21 9.01 2.88 0.52
CA SER A 21 10.41 3.34 0.46
C SER A 21 10.98 3.23 -0.96
N LEU A 22 10.68 2.16 -1.69
CA LEU A 22 11.08 2.03 -3.10
C LEU A 22 10.38 3.06 -3.98
N LEU A 23 9.08 3.28 -3.77
CA LEU A 23 8.30 4.25 -4.53
C LEU A 23 8.83 5.68 -4.42
N HIS A 24 9.52 6.01 -3.32
CA HIS A 24 10.21 7.28 -3.16
C HIS A 24 11.28 7.51 -4.25
N PHE A 25 11.98 6.47 -4.70
CA PHE A 25 13.11 6.59 -5.63
C PHE A 25 12.76 6.22 -7.07
N THR A 26 11.73 5.39 -7.26
CA THR A 26 11.38 4.82 -8.57
C THR A 26 11.09 5.86 -9.67
N PHE A 27 10.63 7.08 -9.34
CA PHE A 27 10.43 8.11 -10.36
C PHE A 27 11.74 8.50 -11.03
N GLU A 28 12.78 8.79 -10.25
CA GLU A 28 14.11 9.09 -10.77
C GLU A 28 14.75 7.86 -11.42
N TRP A 29 14.63 6.67 -10.83
CA TRP A 29 15.13 5.42 -11.43
C TRP A 29 14.48 5.11 -12.79
N SER A 30 13.27 5.60 -13.02
CA SER A 30 12.54 5.44 -14.28
C SER A 30 12.87 6.50 -15.33
N ASN A 31 13.87 7.35 -15.11
CA ASN A 31 14.15 8.53 -15.92
C ASN A 31 12.93 9.47 -16.03
N LYS A 32 12.25 9.71 -14.89
CA LYS A 32 11.09 10.61 -14.80
C LYS A 32 9.91 10.19 -15.68
N ASN A 33 9.67 8.89 -15.78
CA ASN A 33 8.54 8.36 -16.54
C ASN A 33 7.20 8.82 -15.94
N LEU A 34 6.34 9.40 -16.78
CA LEU A 34 5.05 9.95 -16.36
C LEU A 34 4.15 8.90 -15.69
N LEU A 35 4.14 7.66 -16.20
CA LEU A 35 3.34 6.58 -15.62
C LEU A 35 3.83 6.21 -14.22
N VAL A 36 5.15 6.19 -14.00
CA VAL A 36 5.73 5.91 -12.68
C VAL A 36 5.43 7.06 -11.71
N GLY A 37 5.49 8.30 -12.18
CA GLY A 37 5.13 9.48 -11.38
C GLY A 37 3.68 9.49 -10.85
N THR A 38 2.76 8.71 -11.46
CA THR A 38 1.38 8.61 -10.96
C THR A 38 1.29 7.98 -9.57
N PHE A 39 2.25 7.12 -9.19
CA PHE A 39 2.28 6.43 -7.91
C PHE A 39 3.57 6.64 -7.09
N SER A 40 4.63 7.14 -7.71
CA SER A 40 5.91 7.46 -7.05
C SER A 40 6.00 8.93 -6.65
N ALA A 41 6.94 9.26 -5.77
CA ALA A 41 7.21 10.65 -5.39
C ALA A 41 7.94 11.40 -6.51
N VAL A 42 7.33 12.46 -7.05
CA VAL A 42 7.93 13.34 -8.06
C VAL A 42 8.50 14.64 -7.48
N ASN A 43 8.20 14.93 -6.22
CA ASN A 43 8.73 16.03 -5.43
C ASN A 43 8.52 15.75 -3.92
N GLU A 44 8.96 16.67 -3.06
CA GLU A 44 8.92 16.53 -1.60
C GLU A 44 7.61 17.02 -0.95
N SER A 45 6.55 17.26 -1.72
CA SER A 45 5.28 17.71 -1.13
C SER A 45 4.63 16.63 -0.27
N THR A 46 3.74 17.05 0.62
CA THR A 46 2.97 16.14 1.48
C THR A 46 2.12 15.16 0.68
N TRP A 47 1.61 15.58 -0.48
CA TRP A 47 0.84 14.71 -1.37
C TRP A 47 1.67 13.55 -1.91
N GLU A 48 2.91 13.83 -2.32
CA GLU A 48 3.81 12.80 -2.86
C GLU A 48 4.15 11.74 -1.81
N HIS A 49 4.43 12.17 -0.58
CA HIS A 49 4.65 11.28 0.55
C HIS A 49 3.40 10.47 0.93
N LEU A 50 2.20 11.05 0.80
CA LEU A 50 0.95 10.34 1.04
C LEU A 50 0.76 9.18 0.03
N LYS A 51 1.11 9.38 -1.25
CA LYS A 51 1.07 8.30 -2.26
C LYS A 51 1.92 7.10 -1.83
N LEU A 52 3.09 7.34 -1.23
CA LEU A 52 4.01 6.30 -0.79
C LEU A 52 3.42 5.40 0.31
N ALA A 53 2.47 5.88 1.10
CA ALA A 53 1.76 5.07 2.08
C ALA A 53 0.47 4.45 1.49
N VAL A 54 -0.33 5.27 0.80
CA VAL A 54 -1.66 4.89 0.31
C VAL A 54 -1.58 3.87 -0.82
N ILE A 55 -0.68 4.05 -1.79
CA ILE A 55 -0.59 3.13 -2.94
C ILE A 55 -0.18 1.72 -2.49
N PRO A 56 0.88 1.52 -1.69
CA PRO A 56 1.21 0.20 -1.18
C PRO A 56 0.11 -0.41 -0.30
N ALA A 57 -0.59 0.40 0.50
CA ALA A 57 -1.70 -0.07 1.33
C ALA A 57 -2.87 -0.59 0.49
N ILE A 58 -3.23 0.10 -0.59
CA ILE A 58 -4.26 -0.36 -1.54
C ILE A 58 -3.83 -1.67 -2.20
N ILE A 59 -2.57 -1.77 -2.65
CA ILE A 59 -2.03 -3.01 -3.24
C ILE A 59 -2.12 -4.16 -2.23
N TRP A 60 -1.72 -3.93 -0.98
CA TRP A 60 -1.78 -4.95 0.06
C TRP A 60 -3.22 -5.39 0.36
N MET A 61 -4.16 -4.44 0.47
CA MET A 61 -5.59 -4.75 0.63
C MET A 61 -6.10 -5.68 -0.49
N LEU A 62 -5.73 -5.43 -1.75
CA LEU A 62 -6.12 -6.27 -2.88
C LEU A 62 -5.49 -7.68 -2.80
N ILE A 63 -4.28 -7.81 -2.28
CA ILE A 63 -3.63 -9.10 -2.02
C ILE A 63 -4.38 -9.85 -0.92
N GLU A 64 -4.67 -9.21 0.20
CA GLU A 64 -5.42 -9.80 1.31
C GLU A 64 -6.82 -10.22 0.88
N MET A 65 -7.49 -9.45 0.02
CA MET A 65 -8.78 -9.82 -0.55
C MET A 65 -8.75 -11.15 -1.28
N LYS A 66 -7.63 -11.48 -1.95
CA LYS A 66 -7.45 -12.77 -2.64
C LYS A 66 -7.09 -13.89 -1.66
N LEU A 67 -6.31 -13.58 -0.63
CA LEU A 67 -5.85 -14.55 0.36
C LEU A 67 -6.94 -14.92 1.36
N LEU A 68 -7.80 -13.99 1.78
CA LEU A 68 -8.89 -14.17 2.73
C LEU A 68 -10.22 -14.38 1.98
N LYS A 69 -10.51 -15.64 1.64
CA LYS A 69 -11.78 -16.03 1.01
C LYS A 69 -12.97 -15.93 1.98
N ASP A 70 -12.72 -16.17 3.26
CA ASP A 70 -13.65 -16.13 4.40
C ASP A 70 -13.72 -14.73 5.04
N ARG A 71 -13.87 -13.70 4.23
CA ARG A 71 -13.86 -12.29 4.68
C ARG A 71 -15.24 -11.80 5.12
N PRO A 72 -15.33 -10.94 6.16
CA PRO A 72 -16.60 -10.33 6.54
C PRO A 72 -17.06 -9.31 5.48
N GLU A 73 -18.37 -9.05 5.41
CA GLU A 73 -18.98 -8.13 4.44
C GLU A 73 -18.40 -6.71 4.53
N ASN A 74 -18.02 -6.28 5.73
CA ASN A 74 -17.45 -4.96 5.99
C ASN A 74 -15.92 -4.89 5.78
N PHE A 75 -15.28 -5.90 5.19
CA PHE A 75 -13.83 -5.96 5.01
C PHE A 75 -13.25 -4.68 4.39
N PHE A 76 -13.86 -4.21 3.29
CA PHE A 76 -13.39 -3.01 2.58
C PHE A 76 -13.50 -1.75 3.46
N PHE A 77 -14.60 -1.62 4.20
CA PHE A 77 -14.81 -0.49 5.11
C PHE A 77 -13.87 -0.54 6.31
N ALA A 78 -13.56 -1.73 6.84
CA ALA A 78 -12.59 -1.89 7.91
C ALA A 78 -11.16 -1.53 7.46
N LYS A 79 -10.77 -1.90 6.24
CA LYS A 79 -9.44 -1.57 5.68
C LYS A 79 -9.27 -0.09 5.40
N THR A 80 -10.29 0.55 4.81
CA THR A 80 -10.25 2.01 4.55
C THR A 80 -10.17 2.82 5.84
N LYS A 81 -10.90 2.43 6.89
CA LYS A 81 -10.79 3.04 8.23
C LYS A 81 -9.45 2.83 8.93
N GLY A 82 -8.64 1.88 8.51
CA GLY A 82 -7.31 1.66 9.08
C GLY A 82 -6.21 2.48 8.38
N ILE A 83 -6.50 3.00 7.18
CA ILE A 83 -5.57 3.81 6.38
C ILE A 83 -5.64 5.31 6.77
N TYR A 84 -6.70 5.73 7.46
CA TYR A 84 -6.92 7.08 8.01
C TYR A 84 -7.16 7.00 9.51
#